data_AF-A0A8T5HQ71-F1
#
_entry.id   AF-A0A8T5HQ71-F1
#
_cell.length_a   1.000
_cell.length_b   1.000
_cell.length_c   1.000
_cell.angle_alpha   90.00
_cell.angle_beta   90.00
_cell.angle_gamma   90.00
#
_symmetry.space_group_name_H-M   'P 1'
#
loop_
_entity.id
_entity.type
_entity.pdbx_description
1 polymer ?
#
loop_
_entity_poly.entity_id
_entity_poly.type
_entity_poly.pdbx_seq_one_letter_code
_entity_poly.pdbx_strand_id
1 'polypeptide(L)'
;MVKENFFEGKKNVVISFITIFLILVGVFFVSAYISGKNVTDDVRLQWVSHTEYWNNDDASSIIRLADYKGNAYSVDSCVVTILYPDKSVFVSEGVMSESNIDGNWYRTDSLIGAPLGTYEQEVVCVKGQQTVKSSQSFHLNPALEEVNTVSQNLNLLNDSLFVFDVEINGVLEDTNESIHTRVNVAENNLDAAIDLAQQNVLDELASHGVDSDASFSSLNATVLSRIDDLDVSFSDDLSSVNSSLNAFLVNMENTLSAQLTSTLEDLTNQLNAVKSDTEWIVSNTMDQTDRAAIDARFASVDSDLDKLLAFCGEVVTDANDLCQEIYGIRDAVAVLRAEQQAHFDTINETTYNTWQLLSGDITTNIDSILVSLNIIQDQNEEINDTTHQILDEIQGEIRANIIS
;
A
#
# COMPACT_ATOMS: atom_id res chain seq x y z
N MET A 1 54.97 155.81 22.81
CA MET A 1 53.83 155.89 21.86
C MET A 1 53.99 154.75 20.87
N VAL A 2 52.91 154.00 20.59
CA VAL A 2 52.79 152.90 19.60
C VAL A 2 53.90 151.83 19.58
N LYS A 3 53.59 150.64 20.10
CA LYS A 3 54.14 149.37 19.57
C LYS A 3 53.30 149.01 18.34
N GLU A 4 53.89 148.54 17.23
CA GLU A 4 53.10 147.88 16.18
C GLU A 4 53.89 146.86 15.34
N ASN A 5 53.80 145.60 15.77
CA ASN A 5 53.64 144.35 15.02
C ASN A 5 54.01 144.26 13.52
N PHE A 6 55.19 144.76 13.10
CA PHE A 6 55.69 144.70 11.71
C PHE A 6 55.75 143.30 11.06
N PHE A 7 55.65 142.22 11.84
CA PHE A 7 55.74 140.84 11.36
C PHE A 7 54.40 140.10 11.17
N GLU A 8 53.26 140.59 11.71
CA GLU A 8 51.97 139.92 11.50
C GLU A 8 51.48 140.06 10.05
N GLY A 9 51.60 141.26 9.47
CA GLY A 9 51.22 141.51 8.08
C GLY A 9 51.94 140.60 7.07
N LYS A 10 53.25 140.36 7.28
CA LYS A 10 54.02 139.46 6.40
C LYS A 10 53.60 137.99 6.53
N LYS A 11 53.20 137.53 7.72
CA LYS A 11 52.72 136.15 7.89
C LYS A 11 51.43 135.92 7.11
N ASN A 12 50.51 136.88 7.14
CA ASN A 12 49.27 136.82 6.36
C ASN A 12 49.54 136.90 4.85
N VAL A 13 50.45 137.77 4.38
CA VAL A 13 50.83 137.83 2.96
C VAL A 13 51.46 136.52 2.47
N VAL A 14 52.34 135.89 3.25
CA VAL A 14 52.95 134.60 2.90
C VAL A 14 51.92 133.46 2.91
N ILE A 15 51.02 133.43 3.90
CA ILE A 15 49.92 132.45 3.93
C ILE A 15 48.99 132.66 2.75
N SER A 16 48.61 133.90 2.41
CA SER A 16 47.82 134.17 1.20
C SER A 16 48.53 133.75 -0.08
N PHE A 17 49.85 133.96 -0.21
CA PHE A 17 50.61 133.48 -1.35
C PHE A 17 50.64 131.95 -1.44
N ILE A 18 50.83 131.26 -0.32
CA ILE A 18 50.79 129.79 -0.27
C ILE A 18 49.38 129.28 -0.59
N THR A 19 48.33 129.91 -0.06
CA THR A 19 46.93 129.53 -0.35
C THR A 19 46.57 129.79 -1.81
N ILE A 20 46.97 130.93 -2.40
CA ILE A 20 46.78 131.21 -3.82
C ILE A 20 47.57 130.23 -4.68
N PHE A 21 48.80 129.88 -4.30
CA PHE A 21 49.60 128.87 -4.99
C PHE A 21 48.97 127.47 -4.89
N LEU A 22 48.47 127.07 -3.72
CA LEU A 22 47.75 125.80 -3.53
C LEU A 22 46.40 125.77 -4.27
N ILE A 23 45.71 126.90 -4.39
CA ILE A 23 44.51 127.03 -5.22
C ILE A 23 44.89 126.94 -6.71
N LEU A 24 45.96 127.58 -7.16
CA LEU A 24 46.43 127.49 -8.55
C LEU A 24 46.92 126.07 -8.89
N VAL A 25 47.64 125.41 -7.99
CA VAL A 25 48.05 123.99 -8.11
C VAL A 25 46.85 123.07 -8.05
N GLY A 26 45.87 123.33 -7.18
CA GLY A 26 44.61 122.58 -7.11
C GLY A 26 43.78 122.73 -8.39
N VAL A 27 43.67 123.95 -8.93
CA VAL A 27 43.04 124.22 -10.23
C VAL A 27 43.86 123.61 -11.37
N PHE A 28 45.19 123.55 -11.28
CA PHE A 28 46.03 122.85 -12.26
C PHE A 28 45.81 121.33 -12.22
N PHE A 29 45.72 120.70 -11.05
CA PHE A 29 45.42 119.26 -10.94
C PHE A 29 43.97 118.93 -11.29
N VAL A 30 43.00 119.75 -10.89
CA VAL A 30 41.58 119.58 -11.29
C VAL A 30 41.39 119.83 -12.79
N SER A 31 42.06 120.83 -13.37
CA SER A 31 42.05 121.02 -14.82
C SER A 31 42.86 119.97 -15.56
N ALA A 32 43.91 119.36 -14.99
CA ALA A 32 44.60 118.21 -15.57
C ALA A 32 43.78 116.91 -15.47
N TYR A 33 42.93 116.77 -14.45
CA TYR A 33 41.99 115.65 -14.29
C TYR A 33 40.79 115.79 -15.24
N ILE A 34 40.20 116.98 -15.36
CA ILE A 34 39.10 117.29 -16.30
C ILE A 34 39.61 117.35 -17.76
N SER A 35 40.82 117.88 -17.97
CA SER A 35 41.56 117.79 -19.25
C SER A 35 42.36 116.49 -19.37
N GLY A 36 42.04 115.49 -18.53
CA GLY A 36 42.26 114.07 -18.80
C GLY A 36 41.59 113.59 -20.09
N LYS A 37 40.86 114.49 -20.76
CA LYS A 37 40.56 114.51 -22.19
C LYS A 37 41.76 114.23 -23.13
N ASN A 38 43.01 114.37 -22.67
CA ASN A 38 44.20 113.90 -23.40
C ASN A 38 44.64 112.47 -23.05
N VAL A 39 43.96 111.79 -22.10
CA VAL A 39 44.07 110.33 -21.90
C VAL A 39 43.17 109.64 -22.92
N THR A 40 43.60 109.75 -24.18
CA THR A 40 43.14 108.97 -25.35
C THR A 40 41.63 108.97 -25.62
N ASP A 41 41.20 109.75 -26.62
CA ASP A 41 39.97 109.52 -27.40
C ASP A 41 40.12 108.27 -28.33
N ASP A 42 40.88 107.26 -27.89
CA ASP A 42 41.19 106.06 -28.66
C ASP A 42 39.98 105.12 -28.68
N VAL A 43 39.54 104.82 -29.90
CA VAL A 43 38.44 103.88 -30.18
C VAL A 43 38.82 102.49 -29.70
N ARG A 44 38.07 101.97 -28.72
CA ARG A 44 38.26 100.61 -28.21
C ARG A 44 37.35 99.65 -28.95
N LEU A 45 37.95 98.60 -29.52
CA LEU A 45 37.23 97.47 -30.11
C LEU A 45 37.14 96.35 -29.07
N GLN A 46 35.93 95.88 -28.79
CA GLN A 46 35.63 94.73 -27.93
C GLN A 46 34.96 93.63 -28.74
N TRP A 47 35.31 92.37 -28.51
CA TRP A 47 34.59 91.23 -29.10
C TRP A 47 33.34 90.89 -28.27
N VAL A 48 32.24 90.58 -28.96
CA VAL A 48 30.92 90.27 -28.38
C VAL A 48 30.46 88.87 -28.78
N SER A 49 31.03 88.31 -29.85
CA SER A 49 30.74 86.97 -30.37
C SER A 49 31.22 85.82 -29.47
N HIS A 50 30.49 84.71 -29.53
CA HIS A 50 30.91 83.42 -28.98
C HIS A 50 32.14 82.86 -29.72
N THR A 51 32.79 81.86 -29.12
CA THR A 51 34.03 81.25 -29.65
C THR A 51 33.90 79.77 -29.98
N GLU A 52 32.72 79.16 -29.82
CA GLU A 52 32.48 77.73 -30.06
C GLU A 52 31.22 77.58 -30.93
N TYR A 53 31.30 76.78 -31.99
CA TYR A 53 30.22 76.56 -32.97
C TYR A 53 30.11 75.08 -33.35
N TRP A 54 28.92 74.66 -33.79
CA TRP A 54 28.64 73.33 -34.33
C TRP A 54 28.92 73.26 -35.84
N ASN A 55 29.22 72.07 -36.36
CA ASN A 55 29.40 71.88 -37.79
C ASN A 55 28.06 72.12 -38.53
N ASN A 56 28.09 72.90 -39.61
CA ASN A 56 26.91 73.37 -40.35
C ASN A 56 26.02 74.39 -39.59
N ASP A 57 26.53 75.02 -38.54
CA ASP A 57 25.97 76.23 -37.92
C ASP A 57 26.50 77.51 -38.61
N ASP A 58 25.97 78.68 -38.26
CA ASP A 58 26.40 79.97 -38.80
C ASP A 58 27.31 80.73 -37.82
N ALA A 59 28.60 80.87 -38.16
CA ALA A 59 29.52 81.70 -37.39
C ALA A 59 29.08 83.16 -37.44
N SER A 60 29.18 83.88 -36.31
CA SER A 60 28.81 85.29 -36.24
C SER A 60 29.91 86.10 -35.57
N SER A 61 30.72 86.81 -36.37
CA SER A 61 31.73 87.75 -35.90
C SER A 61 31.04 89.03 -35.43
N ILE A 62 31.08 89.33 -34.12
CA ILE A 62 30.42 90.51 -33.54
C ILE A 62 31.43 91.30 -32.70
N ILE A 63 31.55 92.59 -32.99
CA ILE A 63 32.42 93.53 -32.30
C ILE A 63 31.67 94.78 -31.85
N ARG A 64 32.20 95.49 -30.86
CA ARG A 64 31.71 96.78 -30.39
C ARG A 64 32.82 97.82 -30.40
N LEU A 65 32.50 99.02 -30.89
CA LEU A 65 33.40 100.19 -30.94
C LEU A 65 32.90 101.27 -29.98
N ALA A 66 33.66 101.55 -28.92
CA ALA A 66 33.27 102.48 -27.88
C ALA A 66 34.45 103.26 -27.28
N ASP A 67 34.15 104.34 -26.55
CA ASP A 67 35.11 105.01 -25.66
C ASP A 67 35.33 104.19 -24.37
N TYR A 68 36.24 104.66 -23.50
CA TYR A 68 36.52 104.02 -22.21
C TYR A 68 35.36 104.07 -21.20
N LYS A 69 34.24 104.74 -21.52
CA LYS A 69 33.00 104.81 -20.71
C LYS A 69 31.86 103.97 -21.32
N GLY A 70 32.05 103.38 -22.50
CA GLY A 70 31.03 102.62 -23.22
C GLY A 70 30.15 103.45 -24.16
N ASN A 71 30.46 104.73 -24.41
CA ASN A 71 29.79 105.53 -25.43
C ASN A 71 30.20 105.02 -26.82
N ALA A 72 29.23 104.75 -27.70
CA ALA A 72 29.50 104.25 -29.04
C ALA A 72 30.27 105.27 -29.90
N TYR A 73 31.15 104.77 -30.77
CA TYR A 73 31.69 105.55 -31.87
C TYR A 73 31.07 105.10 -33.20
N SER A 74 30.54 106.05 -33.96
CA SER A 74 30.31 105.87 -35.40
C SER A 74 31.66 105.79 -36.12
N VAL A 75 31.72 104.94 -37.14
CA VAL A 75 32.88 104.66 -37.99
C VAL A 75 32.41 104.53 -39.45
N ASP A 76 33.28 104.81 -40.41
CA ASP A 76 32.91 104.87 -41.83
C ASP A 76 32.74 103.47 -42.44
N SER A 77 33.44 102.48 -41.91
CA SER A 77 33.32 101.06 -42.28
C SER A 77 33.99 100.13 -41.28
N CYS A 78 33.52 98.87 -41.25
CA CYS A 78 34.22 97.74 -40.66
C CYS A 78 34.24 96.56 -41.64
N VAL A 79 35.37 95.86 -41.71
CA VAL A 79 35.54 94.61 -42.45
C VAL A 79 36.15 93.55 -41.55
N VAL A 80 35.79 92.28 -41.76
CA VAL A 80 36.42 91.12 -41.11
C VAL A 80 37.15 90.26 -42.14
N THR A 81 38.35 89.82 -41.80
CA THR A 81 39.05 88.74 -42.51
C THR A 81 39.06 87.53 -41.59
N ILE A 82 38.56 86.39 -42.08
CA ILE A 82 38.52 85.12 -41.36
C ILE A 82 39.42 84.11 -42.10
N LEU A 83 40.24 83.39 -41.35
CA LEU A 83 41.12 82.33 -41.84
C LEU A 83 40.62 80.97 -41.35
N TYR A 84 40.70 79.97 -42.23
CA TYR A 84 40.52 78.56 -41.90
C TYR A 84 41.58 78.08 -40.89
N PRO A 85 41.40 76.88 -40.27
CA PRO A 85 42.36 76.32 -39.33
C PRO A 85 43.77 76.10 -39.90
N ASP A 86 43.92 75.92 -41.22
CA ASP A 86 45.20 75.82 -41.94
C ASP A 86 45.83 77.19 -42.30
N LYS A 87 45.16 78.29 -41.93
CA LYS A 87 45.49 79.70 -42.22
C LYS A 87 45.33 80.12 -43.68
N SER A 88 44.66 79.32 -44.51
CA SER A 88 44.11 79.80 -45.78
C SER A 88 42.90 80.73 -45.53
N VAL A 89 42.56 81.58 -46.51
CA VAL A 89 41.51 82.60 -46.34
C VAL A 89 40.12 81.99 -46.51
N PHE A 90 39.27 82.15 -45.50
CA PHE A 90 37.85 81.80 -45.55
C PHE A 90 37.01 83.01 -45.99
N VAL A 91 37.22 84.16 -45.35
CA VAL A 91 36.57 85.44 -45.68
C VAL A 91 37.66 86.49 -45.82
N SER A 92 37.65 87.27 -46.91
CA SER A 92 38.62 88.35 -47.17
C SER A 92 37.89 89.69 -47.18
N GLU A 93 38.28 90.61 -46.27
CA GLU A 93 37.72 91.97 -46.18
C GLU A 93 36.17 92.00 -46.21
N GLY A 94 35.54 91.01 -45.57
CA GLY A 94 34.10 90.83 -45.55
C GLY A 94 33.42 91.98 -44.81
N VAL A 95 32.65 92.79 -45.52
CA VAL A 95 31.92 93.93 -44.96
C VAL A 95 31.02 93.48 -43.81
N MET A 96 31.10 94.21 -42.70
CA MET A 96 30.23 94.08 -41.53
C MET A 96 29.11 95.13 -41.59
N SER A 97 27.99 94.86 -40.91
CA SER A 97 26.85 95.79 -40.79
C SER A 97 26.70 96.32 -39.37
N GLU A 98 26.20 97.54 -39.21
CA GLU A 98 25.72 98.01 -37.89
C GLU A 98 24.51 97.18 -37.43
N SER A 99 24.46 96.89 -36.13
CA SER A 99 23.30 96.24 -35.49
C SER A 99 22.43 97.27 -34.76
N ASN A 100 21.26 96.84 -34.27
CA ASN A 100 20.35 97.67 -33.45
C ASN A 100 20.89 98.01 -32.03
N ILE A 101 22.20 97.83 -31.77
CA ILE A 101 22.89 98.18 -30.53
C ILE A 101 24.00 99.17 -30.88
N ASP A 102 23.96 100.37 -30.32
CA ASP A 102 24.90 101.46 -30.64
C ASP A 102 26.37 101.03 -30.51
N GLY A 103 27.08 101.15 -31.63
CA GLY A 103 28.50 100.82 -31.79
C GLY A 103 28.80 99.33 -32.02
N ASN A 104 27.79 98.44 -32.02
CA ASN A 104 27.98 97.03 -32.38
C ASN A 104 27.90 96.83 -33.89
N TRP A 105 28.96 96.24 -34.45
CA TRP A 105 29.02 95.78 -35.84
C TRP A 105 29.08 94.26 -35.89
N TYR A 106 28.41 93.65 -36.86
CA TYR A 106 28.33 92.19 -37.01
C TYR A 106 28.45 91.73 -38.46
N ARG A 107 28.88 90.49 -38.61
CA ARG A 107 28.79 89.69 -39.85
C ARG A 107 28.47 88.25 -39.46
N THR A 108 27.75 87.55 -40.33
CA THR A 108 27.45 86.12 -40.20
C THR A 108 27.94 85.40 -41.45
N ASP A 109 28.67 84.29 -41.28
CA ASP A 109 29.28 83.48 -42.33
C ASP A 109 29.05 82.00 -42.03
N SER A 110 28.55 81.24 -43.00
CA SER A 110 28.06 79.88 -42.77
C SER A 110 29.18 78.83 -42.72
N LEU A 111 29.14 77.93 -41.73
CA LEU A 111 30.13 76.86 -41.55
C LEU A 111 29.72 75.53 -42.21
N ILE A 112 28.72 75.53 -43.10
CA ILE A 112 28.27 74.34 -43.83
C ILE A 112 29.42 73.75 -44.64
N GLY A 113 29.85 72.53 -44.29
CA GLY A 113 30.98 71.83 -44.91
C GLY A 113 32.36 72.43 -44.60
N ALA A 114 32.48 73.36 -43.64
CA ALA A 114 33.74 73.97 -43.26
C ALA A 114 34.61 73.02 -42.40
N PRO A 115 35.95 73.01 -42.53
CA PRO A 115 36.81 72.11 -41.77
C PRO A 115 36.79 72.40 -40.26
N LEU A 116 36.75 71.36 -39.44
CA LEU A 116 36.80 71.48 -37.98
C LEU A 116 38.14 72.07 -37.49
N GLY A 117 38.12 72.77 -36.36
CA GLY A 117 39.31 73.35 -35.73
C GLY A 117 39.21 74.86 -35.44
N THR A 118 40.34 75.49 -35.17
CA THR A 118 40.42 76.89 -34.70
C THR A 118 40.63 77.88 -35.85
N TYR A 119 39.58 78.63 -36.17
CA TYR A 119 39.56 79.75 -37.09
C TYR A 119 40.15 81.00 -36.43
N GLU A 120 40.80 81.85 -37.22
CA GLU A 120 41.29 83.16 -36.78
C GLU A 120 40.50 84.26 -37.49
N GLN A 121 40.11 85.32 -36.76
CA GLN A 121 39.39 86.47 -37.30
C GLN A 121 40.07 87.78 -36.91
N GLU A 122 40.38 88.64 -37.88
CA GLU A 122 40.78 90.03 -37.66
C GLU A 122 39.67 90.97 -38.15
N VAL A 123 39.23 91.89 -37.29
CA VAL A 123 38.37 93.01 -37.69
C VAL A 123 39.21 94.26 -37.86
N VAL A 124 38.98 94.97 -38.96
CA VAL A 124 39.57 96.27 -39.29
C VAL A 124 38.45 97.27 -39.49
N CYS A 125 38.48 98.37 -38.74
CA CYS A 125 37.49 99.46 -38.85
C CYS A 125 38.16 100.81 -39.09
N VAL A 126 37.53 101.67 -39.89
CA VAL A 126 38.07 102.96 -40.34
C VAL A 126 37.20 104.12 -39.85
N LYS A 127 37.84 105.15 -39.30
CA LYS A 127 37.20 106.36 -38.77
C LYS A 127 37.99 107.60 -39.17
N GLY A 128 37.60 108.25 -40.26
CA GLY A 128 38.31 109.36 -40.89
C GLY A 128 39.69 108.93 -41.39
N GLN A 129 40.73 109.27 -40.63
CA GLN A 129 42.13 108.87 -40.89
C GLN A 129 42.66 107.84 -39.88
N GLN A 130 41.84 107.41 -38.92
CA GLN A 130 42.22 106.40 -37.92
C GLN A 130 41.77 105.01 -38.39
N THR A 131 42.63 104.00 -38.21
CA THR A 131 42.28 102.59 -38.37
C THR A 131 42.40 101.88 -37.04
N VAL A 132 41.40 101.07 -36.71
CA VAL A 132 41.34 100.25 -35.49
C VAL A 132 41.40 98.78 -35.93
N LYS A 133 42.22 97.98 -35.25
CA LYS A 133 42.35 96.54 -35.50
C LYS A 133 42.18 95.74 -34.21
N SER A 134 41.59 94.56 -34.31
CA SER A 134 41.57 93.55 -33.24
C SER A 134 41.42 92.16 -33.82
N SER A 135 41.90 91.15 -33.10
CA SER A 135 41.87 89.75 -33.53
C SER A 135 41.28 88.85 -32.44
N GLN A 136 40.62 87.78 -32.85
CA GLN A 136 40.10 86.71 -31.98
C GLN A 136 40.20 85.37 -32.75
N SER A 137 39.95 84.27 -32.06
CA SER A 137 39.71 82.96 -32.69
C SER A 137 38.35 82.41 -32.28
N PHE A 138 37.70 81.66 -33.17
CA PHE A 138 36.59 80.77 -32.83
C PHE A 138 36.92 79.33 -33.22
N HIS A 139 36.19 78.37 -32.67
CA HIS A 139 36.45 76.96 -32.77
C HIS A 139 35.22 76.23 -33.28
N LEU A 140 35.40 75.47 -34.36
CA LEU A 140 34.40 74.56 -34.91
C LEU A 140 34.69 73.16 -34.33
N ASN A 141 33.93 72.78 -33.31
CA ASN A 141 34.43 71.91 -32.24
C ASN A 141 34.23 70.40 -32.51
N PRO A 142 35.30 69.59 -32.68
CA PRO A 142 35.18 68.15 -32.92
C PRO A 142 34.50 67.36 -31.80
N ALA A 143 34.60 67.81 -30.54
CA ALA A 143 34.01 67.11 -29.41
C ALA A 143 32.48 67.26 -29.34
N LEU A 144 31.92 68.32 -29.94
CA LEU A 144 30.47 68.47 -30.06
C LEU A 144 29.89 67.50 -31.09
N GLU A 145 30.58 67.32 -32.23
CA GLU A 145 30.19 66.35 -33.27
C GLU A 145 30.28 64.88 -32.77
N GLU A 146 31.26 64.57 -31.92
CA GLU A 146 31.34 63.25 -31.27
C GLU A 146 30.14 63.03 -30.32
N VAL A 147 29.72 64.04 -29.55
CA VAL A 147 28.53 63.95 -28.68
C VAL A 147 27.24 63.74 -29.50
N ASN A 148 27.11 64.40 -30.66
CA ASN A 148 26.00 64.16 -31.59
C ASN A 148 26.00 62.70 -32.10
N THR A 149 27.18 62.20 -32.49
CA THR A 149 27.37 60.82 -32.98
C THR A 149 27.04 59.78 -31.90
N VAL A 150 27.49 59.98 -30.66
CA VAL A 150 27.17 59.13 -29.51
C VAL A 150 25.67 59.13 -29.21
N SER A 151 25.01 60.29 -29.28
CA SER A 151 23.56 60.40 -29.08
C SER A 151 22.75 59.57 -30.10
N GLN A 152 23.15 59.62 -31.38
CA GLN A 152 22.53 58.81 -32.44
C GLN A 152 22.75 57.30 -32.23
N ASN A 153 23.98 56.91 -31.86
CA ASN A 153 24.31 55.51 -31.56
C ASN A 153 23.55 54.96 -30.34
N LEU A 154 23.29 55.79 -29.31
CA LEU A 154 22.48 55.39 -28.15
C LEU A 154 21.02 55.11 -28.52
N ASN A 155 20.42 55.89 -29.43
CA ASN A 155 19.07 55.64 -29.93
C ASN A 155 19.01 54.32 -30.72
N LEU A 156 19.95 54.10 -31.64
CA LEU A 156 20.03 52.86 -32.42
C LEU A 156 20.24 51.61 -31.54
N LEU A 157 21.02 51.75 -30.45
CA LEU A 157 21.18 50.69 -29.46
C LEU A 157 19.88 50.42 -28.68
N ASN A 158 19.16 51.46 -28.27
CA ASN A 158 17.88 51.34 -27.59
C ASN A 158 16.84 50.61 -28.47
N ASP A 159 16.73 50.99 -29.75
CA ASP A 159 15.82 50.36 -30.70
C ASP A 159 16.19 48.89 -30.95
N SER A 160 17.49 48.59 -31.04
CA SER A 160 18.00 47.21 -31.17
C SER A 160 17.68 46.35 -29.94
N LEU A 161 17.79 46.92 -28.73
CA LEU A 161 17.43 46.23 -27.48
C LEU A 161 15.92 46.00 -27.35
N PHE A 162 15.09 46.93 -27.85
CA PHE A 162 13.64 46.75 -27.89
C PHE A 162 13.22 45.61 -28.82
N VAL A 163 13.80 45.53 -30.03
CA VAL A 163 13.54 44.41 -30.96
C VAL A 163 13.97 43.08 -30.33
N PHE A 164 15.14 43.03 -29.69
CA PHE A 164 15.66 41.83 -29.04
C PHE A 164 14.78 41.32 -27.87
N ASP A 165 14.21 42.23 -27.07
CA ASP A 165 13.25 41.88 -26.02
C ASP A 165 11.97 41.28 -26.59
N VAL A 166 11.42 41.88 -27.66
CA VAL A 166 10.23 41.35 -28.36
C VAL A 166 10.50 39.96 -28.96
N GLU A 167 11.65 39.76 -29.61
CA GLU A 167 12.03 38.46 -30.18
C GLU A 167 12.22 37.38 -29.10
N ILE A 168 12.88 37.69 -27.97
CA ILE A 168 13.05 36.73 -26.87
C ILE A 168 11.70 36.38 -26.22
N ASN A 169 10.84 37.37 -25.96
CA ASN A 169 9.56 37.11 -25.32
C ASN A 169 8.66 36.23 -26.21
N GLY A 170 8.64 36.44 -27.53
CA GLY A 170 7.94 35.56 -28.47
C GLY A 170 8.48 34.13 -28.49
N VAL A 171 9.82 33.95 -28.54
CA VAL A 171 10.44 32.61 -28.49
C VAL A 171 10.16 31.88 -27.18
N LEU A 172 10.06 32.61 -26.05
CA LEU A 172 9.68 32.04 -24.76
C LEU A 172 8.21 31.61 -24.72
N GLU A 173 7.30 32.40 -25.31
CA GLU A 173 5.86 32.07 -25.39
C GLU A 173 5.62 30.84 -26.27
N ASP A 174 6.17 30.81 -27.49
CA ASP A 174 6.14 29.65 -28.41
C ASP A 174 6.69 28.38 -27.74
N THR A 175 7.82 28.51 -27.03
CA THR A 175 8.45 27.38 -26.33
C THR A 175 7.56 26.86 -25.20
N ASN A 176 6.90 27.76 -24.45
CA ASN A 176 6.03 27.39 -23.35
C ASN A 176 4.75 26.68 -23.85
N GLU A 177 4.10 27.18 -24.90
CA GLU A 177 2.94 26.50 -25.51
C GLU A 177 3.33 25.12 -26.09
N SER A 178 4.50 25.02 -26.74
CA SER A 178 5.03 23.76 -27.25
C SER A 178 5.28 22.73 -26.14
N ILE A 179 5.81 23.15 -24.99
CA ILE A 179 6.01 22.29 -23.83
C ILE A 179 4.66 21.83 -23.25
N HIS A 180 3.72 22.74 -22.98
CA HIS A 180 2.40 22.37 -22.47
C HIS A 180 1.67 21.39 -23.39
N THR A 181 1.68 21.63 -24.70
CA THR A 181 1.07 20.75 -25.70
C THR A 181 1.67 19.34 -25.64
N ARG A 182 3.00 19.23 -25.51
CA ARG A 182 3.70 17.95 -25.44
C ARG A 182 3.49 17.21 -24.12
N VAL A 183 3.36 17.93 -23.01
CA VAL A 183 3.03 17.35 -21.69
C VAL A 183 1.61 16.79 -21.72
N ASN A 184 0.62 17.59 -22.13
CA ASN A 184 -0.77 17.15 -22.21
C ASN A 184 -0.93 15.90 -23.10
N VAL A 185 -0.23 15.81 -24.24
CA VAL A 185 -0.23 14.62 -25.09
C VAL A 185 0.45 13.42 -24.43
N ALA A 186 1.51 13.62 -23.64
CA ALA A 186 2.15 12.54 -22.89
C ALA A 186 1.25 12.00 -21.75
N GLU A 187 0.54 12.88 -21.04
CA GLU A 187 -0.41 12.53 -19.98
C GLU A 187 -1.59 11.71 -20.55
N ASN A 188 -2.27 12.20 -21.60
CA ASN A 188 -3.36 11.45 -22.25
C ASN A 188 -2.92 10.06 -22.76
N ASN A 189 -1.68 9.93 -23.26
CA ASN A 189 -1.14 8.64 -23.68
C ASN A 189 -0.79 7.71 -22.50
N LEU A 190 -0.41 8.27 -21.35
CA LEU A 190 -0.14 7.52 -20.12
C LEU A 190 -1.44 7.02 -19.50
N ASP A 191 -2.47 7.86 -19.41
CA ASP A 191 -3.79 7.48 -18.90
C ASP A 191 -4.39 6.36 -19.77
N ALA A 192 -4.38 6.50 -21.10
CA ALA A 192 -4.84 5.45 -22.01
C ALA A 192 -4.04 4.13 -21.89
N ALA A 193 -2.74 4.20 -21.55
CA ALA A 193 -1.91 3.02 -21.29
C ALA A 193 -2.20 2.39 -19.92
N ILE A 194 -2.55 3.19 -18.92
CA ILE A 194 -2.98 2.74 -17.59
C ILE A 194 -4.35 2.07 -17.68
N ASP A 195 -5.32 2.67 -18.38
CA ASP A 195 -6.65 2.10 -18.62
C ASP A 195 -6.56 0.78 -19.38
N LEU A 196 -5.73 0.71 -20.43
CA LEU A 196 -5.47 -0.54 -21.16
C LEU A 196 -4.79 -1.59 -20.27
N ALA A 197 -3.85 -1.21 -19.40
CA ALA A 197 -3.23 -2.13 -18.46
C ALA A 197 -4.22 -2.63 -17.39
N GLN A 198 -5.10 -1.77 -16.88
CA GLN A 198 -6.18 -2.16 -15.97
C GLN A 198 -7.16 -3.10 -16.66
N GLN A 199 -7.59 -2.80 -17.88
CA GLN A 199 -8.50 -3.67 -18.65
C GLN A 199 -7.85 -5.01 -18.95
N ASN A 200 -6.57 -5.05 -19.38
CA ASN A 200 -5.85 -6.30 -19.59
C ASN A 200 -5.75 -7.13 -18.29
N VAL A 201 -5.49 -6.51 -17.14
CA VAL A 201 -5.47 -7.20 -15.84
C VAL A 201 -6.86 -7.70 -15.45
N LEU A 202 -7.93 -6.94 -15.72
CA LEU A 202 -9.31 -7.38 -15.47
C LEU A 202 -9.72 -8.52 -16.42
N ASP A 203 -9.34 -8.46 -17.69
CA ASP A 203 -9.60 -9.49 -18.70
C ASP A 203 -8.80 -10.77 -18.42
N GLU A 204 -7.56 -10.67 -17.95
CA GLU A 204 -6.73 -11.81 -17.57
C GLU A 204 -7.17 -12.40 -16.21
N LEU A 205 -7.60 -11.57 -15.25
CA LEU A 205 -8.30 -12.04 -14.05
C LEU A 205 -9.64 -12.70 -14.39
N ALA A 206 -10.35 -12.20 -15.40
CA ALA A 206 -11.58 -12.83 -15.88
C ALA A 206 -11.29 -14.15 -16.62
N SER A 207 -10.24 -14.25 -17.44
CA SER A 207 -9.88 -15.49 -18.13
C SER A 207 -9.39 -16.58 -17.19
N HIS A 208 -8.72 -16.22 -16.09
CA HIS A 208 -8.40 -17.15 -14.99
C HIS A 208 -9.61 -17.38 -14.05
N GLY A 209 -10.52 -16.40 -13.94
CA GLY A 209 -11.77 -16.47 -13.19
C GLY A 209 -12.85 -17.33 -13.86
N VAL A 210 -12.78 -17.51 -15.19
CA VAL A 210 -13.66 -18.38 -15.99
C VAL A 210 -13.58 -19.85 -15.56
N ASP A 211 -12.51 -20.27 -14.89
CA ASP A 211 -12.47 -21.56 -14.18
C ASP A 211 -12.37 -21.45 -12.65
N SER A 212 -12.56 -20.26 -12.06
CA SER A 212 -12.82 -20.15 -10.62
C SER A 212 -14.27 -20.50 -10.32
N ASP A 213 -15.25 -19.82 -10.92
CA ASP A 213 -16.66 -20.16 -10.71
C ASP A 213 -17.04 -21.49 -11.37
N ALA A 214 -16.43 -21.86 -12.50
CA ALA A 214 -16.67 -23.17 -13.12
C ALA A 214 -16.04 -24.32 -12.31
N SER A 215 -14.79 -24.22 -11.84
CA SER A 215 -14.25 -25.22 -10.92
C SER A 215 -14.89 -25.18 -9.54
N PHE A 216 -15.37 -24.06 -9.01
CA PHE A 216 -16.18 -24.07 -7.78
C PHE A 216 -17.54 -24.73 -8.00
N SER A 217 -18.19 -24.51 -9.14
CA SER A 217 -19.42 -25.22 -9.51
C SER A 217 -19.19 -26.73 -9.68
N SER A 218 -18.12 -27.12 -10.37
CA SER A 218 -17.71 -28.51 -10.60
C SER A 218 -17.24 -29.20 -9.32
N LEU A 219 -16.48 -28.50 -8.45
CA LEU A 219 -16.09 -28.96 -7.12
C LEU A 219 -17.31 -29.09 -6.22
N ASN A 220 -18.24 -28.15 -6.25
CA ASN A 220 -19.49 -28.25 -5.50
C ASN A 220 -20.34 -29.43 -5.98
N ALA A 221 -20.47 -29.64 -7.30
CA ALA A 221 -21.14 -30.82 -7.85
C ALA A 221 -20.43 -32.14 -7.48
N THR A 222 -19.10 -32.16 -7.48
CA THR A 222 -18.28 -33.31 -7.08
C THR A 222 -18.40 -33.58 -5.57
N VAL A 223 -18.42 -32.54 -4.74
CA VAL A 223 -18.59 -32.65 -3.29
C VAL A 223 -20.02 -33.07 -2.94
N LEU A 224 -21.04 -32.53 -3.60
CA LEU A 224 -22.43 -32.97 -3.45
C LEU A 224 -22.59 -34.43 -3.88
N SER A 225 -22.12 -34.83 -5.06
CA SER A 225 -22.15 -36.23 -5.50
C SER A 225 -21.46 -37.16 -4.50
N ARG A 226 -20.33 -36.74 -3.92
CA ARG A 226 -19.63 -37.53 -2.89
C ARG A 226 -20.30 -37.49 -1.51
N ILE A 227 -21.14 -36.51 -1.22
CA ILE A 227 -22.01 -36.48 -0.04
C ILE A 227 -23.20 -37.41 -0.26
N ASP A 228 -23.82 -37.39 -1.44
CA ASP A 228 -24.90 -38.30 -1.83
C ASP A 228 -24.42 -39.77 -1.83
N ASP A 229 -23.23 -40.04 -2.40
CA ASP A 229 -22.58 -41.36 -2.36
C ASP A 229 -22.31 -41.82 -0.91
N LEU A 230 -21.93 -40.89 0.00
CA LEU A 230 -21.70 -41.18 1.42
C LEU A 230 -23.00 -41.37 2.20
N ASP A 231 -24.07 -40.63 1.88
CA ASP A 231 -25.39 -40.79 2.50
C ASP A 231 -26.02 -42.13 2.10
N VAL A 232 -25.90 -42.53 0.82
CA VAL A 232 -26.24 -43.88 0.34
C VAL A 232 -25.39 -44.94 1.06
N SER A 233 -24.06 -44.77 1.11
CA SER A 233 -23.18 -45.73 1.80
C SER A 233 -23.49 -45.87 3.29
N PHE A 234 -23.78 -44.77 3.99
CA PHE A 234 -24.18 -44.81 5.40
C PHE A 234 -25.58 -45.38 5.60
N SER A 235 -26.51 -45.14 4.68
CA SER A 235 -27.85 -45.76 4.69
C SER A 235 -27.76 -47.27 4.51
N ASP A 236 -26.94 -47.75 3.56
CA ASP A 236 -26.68 -49.17 3.33
C ASP A 236 -25.93 -49.81 4.51
N ASP A 237 -24.91 -49.16 5.06
CA ASP A 237 -24.20 -49.62 6.26
C ASP A 237 -25.13 -49.71 7.48
N LEU A 238 -25.98 -48.70 7.72
CA LEU A 238 -26.97 -48.72 8.80
C LEU A 238 -28.04 -49.80 8.58
N SER A 239 -28.47 -50.03 7.34
CA SER A 239 -29.39 -51.10 6.96
C SER A 239 -28.76 -52.48 7.19
N SER A 240 -27.47 -52.65 6.87
CA SER A 240 -26.67 -53.84 7.10
C SER A 240 -26.45 -54.12 8.60
N VAL A 241 -26.11 -53.08 9.38
CA VAL A 241 -25.98 -53.14 10.84
C VAL A 241 -27.32 -53.48 11.50
N ASN A 242 -28.42 -52.84 11.10
CA ASN A 242 -29.76 -53.16 11.60
C ASN A 242 -30.19 -54.60 11.26
N SER A 243 -29.90 -55.06 10.05
CA SER A 243 -30.16 -56.45 9.64
C SER A 243 -29.32 -57.45 10.46
N SER A 244 -28.05 -57.14 10.69
CA SER A 244 -27.13 -57.95 11.50
C SER A 244 -27.52 -57.98 12.98
N LEU A 245 -27.97 -56.85 13.53
CA LEU A 245 -28.47 -56.74 14.90
C LEU A 245 -29.77 -57.52 15.08
N ASN A 246 -30.71 -57.43 14.12
CA ASN A 246 -31.94 -58.23 14.16
C ASN A 246 -31.63 -59.74 14.06
N ALA A 247 -30.71 -60.15 13.18
CA ALA A 247 -30.27 -61.55 13.11
C ALA A 247 -29.59 -62.02 14.42
N PHE A 248 -28.78 -61.18 15.05
CA PHE A 248 -28.17 -61.47 16.35
C PHE A 248 -29.23 -61.58 17.46
N LEU A 249 -30.18 -60.65 17.54
CA LEU A 249 -31.25 -60.66 18.54
C LEU A 249 -32.15 -61.88 18.39
N VAL A 250 -32.56 -62.23 17.16
CA VAL A 250 -33.34 -63.46 16.88
C VAL A 250 -32.54 -64.72 17.22
N ASN A 251 -31.24 -64.77 16.94
CA ASN A 251 -30.40 -65.91 17.32
C ASN A 251 -30.24 -66.02 18.85
N MET A 252 -30.07 -64.88 19.54
CA MET A 252 -29.99 -64.81 21.00
C MET A 252 -31.31 -65.22 21.65
N GLU A 253 -32.46 -64.77 21.12
CA GLU A 253 -33.80 -65.16 21.57
C GLU A 253 -34.03 -66.67 21.40
N ASN A 254 -33.75 -67.22 20.23
CA ASN A 254 -33.86 -68.67 19.97
C ASN A 254 -32.92 -69.49 20.88
N THR A 255 -31.67 -69.05 21.06
CA THR A 255 -30.68 -69.74 21.91
C THR A 255 -31.08 -69.69 23.38
N LEU A 256 -31.51 -68.52 23.88
CA LEU A 256 -31.97 -68.35 25.24
C LEU A 256 -33.26 -69.13 25.51
N SER A 257 -34.22 -69.12 24.58
CA SER A 257 -35.43 -69.92 24.68
C SER A 257 -35.13 -71.41 24.71
N ALA A 258 -34.26 -71.91 23.82
CA ALA A 258 -33.86 -73.32 23.80
C ALA A 258 -33.14 -73.73 25.10
N GLN A 259 -32.24 -72.89 25.61
CA GLN A 259 -31.53 -73.14 26.86
C GLN A 259 -32.49 -73.14 28.07
N LEU A 260 -33.43 -72.19 28.14
CA LEU A 260 -34.45 -72.13 29.19
C LEU A 260 -35.41 -73.33 29.14
N THR A 261 -35.81 -73.77 27.94
CA THR A 261 -36.60 -74.99 27.78
C THR A 261 -35.84 -76.23 28.24
N SER A 262 -34.58 -76.41 27.82
CA SER A 262 -33.75 -77.53 28.24
C SER A 262 -33.53 -77.56 29.75
N THR A 263 -33.18 -76.42 30.36
CA THR A 263 -32.99 -76.33 31.82
C THR A 263 -34.30 -76.58 32.57
N LEU A 264 -35.45 -76.11 32.08
CA LEU A 264 -36.75 -76.41 32.69
C LEU A 264 -37.11 -77.90 32.58
N GLU A 265 -36.78 -78.56 31.47
CA GLU A 265 -36.97 -80.00 31.29
C GLU A 265 -36.08 -80.81 32.24
N ASP A 266 -34.79 -80.47 32.36
CA ASP A 266 -33.85 -81.10 33.30
C ASP A 266 -34.29 -80.93 34.76
N LEU A 267 -34.66 -79.72 35.18
CA LEU A 267 -35.19 -79.45 36.53
C LEU A 267 -36.49 -80.24 36.80
N THR A 268 -37.38 -80.33 35.81
CA THR A 268 -38.63 -81.08 35.90
C THR A 268 -38.36 -82.59 36.04
N ASN A 269 -37.40 -83.12 35.28
CA ASN A 269 -37.01 -84.53 35.34
C ASN A 269 -36.37 -84.88 36.69
N GLN A 270 -35.45 -84.05 37.21
CA GLN A 270 -34.82 -84.22 38.52
C GLN A 270 -35.84 -84.13 39.67
N LEU A 271 -36.76 -83.14 39.63
CA LEU A 271 -37.81 -83.01 40.65
C LEU A 271 -38.78 -84.20 40.63
N ASN A 272 -39.14 -84.71 39.44
CA ASN A 272 -39.96 -85.92 39.31
C ASN A 272 -39.23 -87.18 39.81
N ALA A 273 -37.91 -87.29 39.61
CA ALA A 273 -37.11 -88.39 40.15
C ALA A 273 -37.03 -88.33 41.69
N VAL A 274 -36.68 -87.17 42.27
CA VAL A 274 -36.69 -86.94 43.73
C VAL A 274 -38.06 -87.26 44.32
N LYS A 275 -39.15 -86.82 43.67
CA LYS A 275 -40.52 -87.13 44.08
C LYS A 275 -40.81 -88.63 44.03
N SER A 276 -40.55 -89.30 42.90
CA SER A 276 -40.79 -90.73 42.70
C SER A 276 -40.03 -91.58 43.72
N ASP A 277 -38.77 -91.24 43.97
CA ASP A 277 -37.92 -91.98 44.90
C ASP A 277 -38.30 -91.70 46.35
N THR A 278 -38.75 -90.48 46.68
CA THR A 278 -39.32 -90.16 48.01
C THR A 278 -40.65 -90.89 48.24
N GLU A 279 -41.57 -90.89 47.26
CA GLU A 279 -42.85 -91.63 47.34
C GLU A 279 -42.62 -93.14 47.47
N TRP A 280 -41.60 -93.69 46.79
CA TRP A 280 -41.18 -95.08 46.94
C TRP A 280 -40.56 -95.36 48.32
N ILE A 281 -39.62 -94.54 48.79
CA ILE A 281 -39.01 -94.65 50.12
C ILE A 281 -40.09 -94.66 51.19
N VAL A 282 -41.01 -93.69 51.19
CA VAL A 282 -42.12 -93.61 52.17
C VAL A 282 -43.02 -94.86 52.11
N SER A 283 -43.20 -95.46 50.93
CA SER A 283 -44.02 -96.67 50.74
C SER A 283 -43.33 -97.97 51.21
N ASN A 284 -41.99 -98.03 51.13
CA ASN A 284 -41.17 -99.21 51.47
C ASN A 284 -40.36 -99.05 52.77
N THR A 285 -40.55 -97.95 53.50
CA THR A 285 -39.90 -97.73 54.81
C THR A 285 -40.26 -98.86 55.78
N MET A 286 -39.29 -99.25 56.63
CA MET A 286 -39.36 -100.33 57.62
C MET A 286 -39.15 -101.77 57.11
N ASP A 287 -39.07 -102.05 55.80
CA ASP A 287 -38.65 -103.39 55.34
C ASP A 287 -37.12 -103.56 55.42
N GLN A 288 -36.66 -104.67 56.00
CA GLN A 288 -35.24 -105.04 56.12
C GLN A 288 -34.66 -105.62 54.83
N THR A 289 -35.48 -106.30 54.02
CA THR A 289 -35.04 -106.96 52.79
C THR A 289 -34.74 -105.95 51.68
N ASP A 290 -35.44 -104.82 51.69
CA ASP A 290 -35.26 -103.72 50.73
C ASP A 290 -34.12 -102.76 51.09
N ARG A 291 -33.35 -102.96 52.18
CA ARG A 291 -32.32 -102.00 52.64
C ARG A 291 -31.40 -101.51 51.52
N ALA A 292 -30.85 -102.42 50.71
CA ALA A 292 -29.95 -102.04 49.62
C ALA A 292 -30.63 -101.23 48.51
N ALA A 293 -31.94 -101.45 48.28
CA ALA A 293 -32.74 -100.64 47.36
C ALA A 293 -33.08 -99.27 47.96
N ILE A 294 -33.37 -99.20 49.26
CA ILE A 294 -33.64 -97.93 49.96
C ILE A 294 -32.36 -97.07 50.06
N ASP A 295 -31.23 -97.65 50.43
CA ASP A 295 -29.93 -96.98 50.46
C ASP A 295 -29.55 -96.44 49.05
N ALA A 296 -29.83 -97.22 47.98
CA ALA A 296 -29.66 -96.77 46.60
C ALA A 296 -30.63 -95.66 46.17
N ARG A 297 -31.89 -95.68 46.64
CA ARG A 297 -32.87 -94.62 46.41
C ARG A 297 -32.53 -93.33 47.15
N PHE A 298 -31.98 -93.42 48.36
CA PHE A 298 -31.43 -92.25 49.04
C PHE A 298 -30.21 -91.66 48.31
N ALA A 299 -29.34 -92.49 47.72
CA ALA A 299 -28.23 -92.01 46.89
C ALA A 299 -28.69 -91.42 45.53
N SER A 300 -29.80 -91.93 44.98
CA SER A 300 -30.50 -91.38 43.81
C SER A 300 -31.05 -89.98 44.13
N VAL A 301 -31.80 -89.85 45.23
CA VAL A 301 -32.31 -88.58 45.76
C VAL A 301 -31.18 -87.59 46.06
N ASP A 302 -30.07 -88.02 46.68
CA ASP A 302 -28.88 -87.16 46.86
C ASP A 302 -28.33 -86.68 45.52
N SER A 303 -28.16 -87.58 44.53
CA SER A 303 -27.59 -87.22 43.23
C SER A 303 -28.46 -86.24 42.45
N ASP A 304 -29.79 -86.34 42.54
CA ASP A 304 -30.70 -85.40 41.88
C ASP A 304 -30.87 -84.10 42.69
N LEU A 305 -30.85 -84.16 44.03
CA LEU A 305 -30.77 -82.95 44.85
C LEU A 305 -29.46 -82.19 44.60
N ASP A 306 -28.30 -82.85 44.49
CA ASP A 306 -27.02 -82.19 44.21
C ASP A 306 -27.04 -81.43 42.87
N LYS A 307 -27.75 -81.94 41.85
CA LYS A 307 -27.94 -81.25 40.56
C LYS A 307 -28.85 -80.02 40.71
N LEU A 308 -29.96 -80.15 41.44
CA LEU A 308 -30.86 -79.05 41.78
C LEU A 308 -30.15 -77.98 42.63
N LEU A 309 -29.31 -78.40 43.58
CA LEU A 309 -28.52 -77.54 44.46
C LEU A 309 -27.40 -76.81 43.70
N ALA A 310 -26.81 -77.44 42.67
CA ALA A 310 -25.87 -76.77 41.77
C ALA A 310 -26.54 -75.64 40.97
N PHE A 311 -27.82 -75.80 40.57
CA PHE A 311 -28.61 -74.71 39.99
C PHE A 311 -28.96 -73.62 41.02
N CYS A 312 -29.25 -74.00 42.27
CA CYS A 312 -29.61 -73.06 43.34
C CYS A 312 -28.41 -72.32 43.96
N GLY A 313 -27.18 -72.83 43.84
CA GLY A 313 -25.98 -72.19 44.37
C GLY A 313 -25.52 -70.94 43.61
N GLU A 314 -26.18 -70.57 42.52
CA GLU A 314 -25.89 -69.37 41.74
C GLU A 314 -26.54 -68.12 42.37
N VAL A 315 -25.83 -66.99 42.28
CA VAL A 315 -26.18 -65.73 42.99
C VAL A 315 -27.57 -65.16 42.60
N VAL A 316 -28.11 -65.59 41.46
CA VAL A 316 -29.41 -65.14 40.92
C VAL A 316 -30.56 -66.08 41.30
N THR A 317 -30.27 -67.31 41.73
CA THR A 317 -31.26 -68.38 41.99
C THR A 317 -31.39 -68.74 43.47
N ASP A 318 -30.34 -68.59 44.28
CA ASP A 318 -30.31 -68.94 45.71
C ASP A 318 -31.51 -68.38 46.51
N ALA A 319 -31.87 -67.12 46.26
CA ALA A 319 -32.96 -66.42 46.94
C ALA A 319 -34.37 -66.71 46.36
N ASN A 320 -34.52 -67.66 45.43
CA ASN A 320 -35.80 -68.06 44.87
C ASN A 320 -36.55 -69.00 45.82
N ASP A 321 -37.87 -68.81 45.99
CA ASP A 321 -38.74 -69.65 46.82
C ASP A 321 -38.57 -71.16 46.51
N LEU A 322 -38.43 -71.53 45.23
CA LEU A 322 -38.18 -72.91 44.80
C LEU A 322 -36.85 -73.47 45.35
N CYS A 323 -35.80 -72.66 45.39
CA CYS A 323 -34.50 -73.06 45.93
C CYS A 323 -34.54 -73.17 47.46
N GLN A 324 -35.29 -72.30 48.14
CA GLN A 324 -35.54 -72.41 49.57
C GLN A 324 -36.35 -73.68 49.91
N GLU A 325 -37.33 -74.07 49.08
CA GLU A 325 -38.02 -75.36 49.20
C GLU A 325 -37.07 -76.55 48.96
N ILE A 326 -36.18 -76.49 47.94
CA ILE A 326 -35.18 -77.55 47.67
C ILE A 326 -34.19 -77.71 48.83
N TYR A 327 -33.71 -76.61 49.44
CA TYR A 327 -32.89 -76.68 50.65
C TYR A 327 -33.65 -77.34 51.82
N GLY A 328 -34.94 -77.00 52.00
CA GLY A 328 -35.80 -77.63 52.99
C GLY A 328 -36.03 -79.13 52.73
N ILE A 329 -36.19 -79.54 51.47
CA ILE A 329 -36.30 -80.95 51.07
C ILE A 329 -35.00 -81.70 51.36
N ARG A 330 -33.83 -81.15 51.01
CA ARG A 330 -32.53 -81.76 51.35
C ARG A 330 -32.39 -81.99 52.86
N ASP A 331 -32.71 -80.98 53.66
CA ASP A 331 -32.57 -81.08 55.12
C ASP A 331 -33.59 -82.06 55.72
N ALA A 332 -34.81 -82.14 55.15
CA ALA A 332 -35.79 -83.17 55.50
C ALA A 332 -35.36 -84.59 55.07
N VAL A 333 -34.75 -84.76 53.89
CA VAL A 333 -34.18 -86.04 53.43
C VAL A 333 -33.01 -86.48 54.31
N ALA A 334 -32.18 -85.54 54.77
CA ALA A 334 -31.12 -85.82 55.74
C ALA A 334 -31.69 -86.26 57.10
N VAL A 335 -32.79 -85.67 57.56
CA VAL A 335 -33.51 -86.11 58.77
C VAL A 335 -34.14 -87.50 58.56
N LEU A 336 -34.86 -87.73 57.46
CA LEU A 336 -35.45 -89.04 57.13
C LEU A 336 -34.37 -90.13 57.04
N ARG A 337 -33.21 -89.84 56.44
CA ARG A 337 -32.07 -90.74 56.42
C ARG A 337 -31.47 -90.95 57.81
N ALA A 338 -31.39 -89.92 58.65
CA ALA A 338 -30.89 -90.07 60.03
C ALA A 338 -31.86 -90.90 60.89
N GLU A 339 -33.17 -90.70 60.76
CA GLU A 339 -34.20 -91.51 61.43
C GLU A 339 -34.21 -92.94 60.90
N GLN A 340 -34.14 -93.14 59.58
CA GLN A 340 -34.07 -94.48 58.99
C GLN A 340 -32.74 -95.18 59.28
N GLN A 341 -31.61 -94.48 59.30
CA GLN A 341 -30.33 -95.06 59.70
C GLN A 341 -30.33 -95.35 61.19
N ALA A 342 -30.92 -94.53 62.05
CA ALA A 342 -31.12 -94.85 63.47
C ALA A 342 -32.09 -96.03 63.67
N HIS A 343 -33.10 -96.19 62.81
CA HIS A 343 -34.02 -97.34 62.85
C HIS A 343 -33.35 -98.60 62.26
N PHE A 344 -32.54 -98.48 61.21
CA PHE A 344 -31.72 -99.56 60.66
C PHE A 344 -30.57 -99.91 61.59
N ASP A 345 -30.03 -98.98 62.39
CA ASP A 345 -29.08 -99.28 63.46
C ASP A 345 -29.80 -99.83 64.68
N THR A 346 -31.05 -99.46 64.96
CA THR A 346 -31.87 -100.14 65.99
C THR A 346 -32.21 -101.57 65.55
N ILE A 347 -32.53 -101.81 64.28
CA ILE A 347 -32.79 -103.15 63.76
C ILE A 347 -31.48 -103.91 63.50
N ASN A 348 -30.37 -103.27 63.14
CA ASN A 348 -29.07 -103.92 62.96
C ASN A 348 -28.37 -104.13 64.31
N GLU A 349 -28.58 -103.29 65.32
CA GLU A 349 -28.24 -103.59 66.71
C GLU A 349 -29.16 -104.70 67.23
N THR A 350 -30.47 -104.71 66.94
CA THR A 350 -31.35 -105.83 67.33
C THR A 350 -30.98 -107.11 66.60
N THR A 351 -30.64 -107.03 65.31
CA THR A 351 -30.27 -108.16 64.46
C THR A 351 -28.87 -108.63 64.79
N TYR A 352 -27.91 -107.76 65.09
CA TYR A 352 -26.59 -108.11 65.62
C TYR A 352 -26.68 -108.60 67.07
N ASN A 353 -27.59 -108.11 67.89
CA ASN A 353 -27.95 -108.71 69.18
C ASN A 353 -28.80 -110.00 69.02
N THR A 354 -29.16 -110.37 67.77
CA THR A 354 -29.79 -111.64 67.36
C THR A 354 -28.84 -112.50 66.49
N TRP A 355 -27.69 -111.98 66.03
CA TRP A 355 -26.76 -112.59 65.08
C TRP A 355 -25.32 -112.65 65.62
N GLN A 356 -24.99 -111.94 66.68
CA GLN A 356 -24.11 -112.44 67.76
C GLN A 356 -24.84 -113.52 68.59
N LEU A 357 -26.17 -113.58 68.50
CA LEU A 357 -27.01 -114.62 69.11
C LEU A 357 -27.25 -115.85 68.21
N LEU A 358 -26.92 -115.79 66.91
CA LEU A 358 -27.13 -116.88 65.94
C LEU A 358 -25.93 -117.13 65.00
N SER A 359 -24.83 -116.39 65.18
CA SER A 359 -23.55 -116.64 64.53
C SER A 359 -22.39 -116.56 65.54
N GLY A 360 -21.19 -116.18 65.10
CA GLY A 360 -20.07 -117.08 65.37
C GLY A 360 -20.14 -118.29 64.43
N ASP A 361 -20.44 -118.04 63.12
CA ASP A 361 -20.22 -118.80 61.83
C ASP A 361 -20.69 -117.96 60.55
N ILE A 362 -20.50 -118.38 59.26
CA ILE A 362 -21.27 -117.93 58.05
C ILE A 362 -20.52 -117.35 56.77
N THR A 363 -21.09 -117.42 55.53
CA THR A 363 -20.90 -116.46 54.37
C THR A 363 -20.75 -117.06 52.92
N THR A 364 -20.53 -116.22 51.86
CA THR A 364 -20.08 -116.46 50.43
C THR A 364 -21.13 -116.66 49.26
N ASN A 365 -20.80 -116.30 47.98
CA ASN A 365 -21.42 -116.79 46.70
C ASN A 365 -21.64 -115.74 45.53
N ILE A 366 -21.53 -116.11 44.22
CA ILE A 366 -22.14 -115.48 42.98
C ILE A 366 -21.26 -115.50 41.68
N ASP A 367 -21.78 -115.09 40.48
CA ASP A 367 -21.10 -115.03 39.12
C ASP A 367 -21.89 -114.25 37.98
N SER A 368 -21.53 -114.38 36.67
CA SER A 368 -21.60 -113.32 35.59
C SER A 368 -21.99 -113.80 34.15
N ILE A 369 -22.23 -112.89 33.14
CA ILE A 369 -22.47 -113.21 31.68
C ILE A 369 -22.30 -112.00 30.69
N LEU A 370 -21.99 -112.23 29.39
CA LEU A 370 -22.01 -111.24 28.26
C LEU A 370 -21.95 -111.88 26.83
N VAL A 371 -22.62 -111.32 25.78
CA VAL A 371 -22.41 -111.56 24.30
C VAL A 371 -23.23 -110.58 23.40
N SER A 372 -22.77 -110.20 22.16
CA SER A 372 -23.59 -109.52 21.11
C SER A 372 -22.91 -109.34 19.71
N LEU A 373 -23.71 -109.07 18.64
CA LEU A 373 -23.43 -108.39 17.33
C LEU A 373 -22.37 -108.97 16.34
N ASN A 374 -22.48 -108.93 15.00
CA ASN A 374 -23.53 -108.55 14.01
C ASN A 374 -22.93 -108.00 12.67
N ILE A 375 -23.67 -107.21 11.84
CA ILE A 375 -23.34 -106.86 10.43
C ILE A 375 -23.63 -105.40 10.01
N ILE A 376 -23.09 -104.91 8.87
CA ILE A 376 -23.39 -103.59 8.22
C ILE A 376 -23.14 -103.64 6.68
N GLN A 377 -21.89 -103.93 6.30
CA GLN A 377 -21.23 -104.08 4.98
C GLN A 377 -22.08 -104.78 3.89
N ASP A 378 -22.87 -105.74 4.32
CA ASP A 378 -23.64 -106.64 3.48
C ASP A 378 -24.97 -106.00 2.99
N GLN A 379 -25.33 -104.78 3.41
CA GLN A 379 -26.37 -103.97 2.71
C GLN A 379 -25.78 -103.00 1.69
N ASN A 380 -24.48 -102.69 1.78
CA ASN A 380 -23.72 -102.22 0.62
C ASN A 380 -23.70 -103.31 -0.48
N GLU A 381 -23.98 -104.57 -0.11
CA GLU A 381 -24.15 -105.76 -0.96
C GLU A 381 -25.64 -106.02 -1.31
N GLU A 382 -26.57 -105.88 -0.36
CA GLU A 382 -28.03 -106.09 -0.57
C GLU A 382 -28.71 -104.94 -1.36
N ILE A 383 -28.21 -103.71 -1.29
CA ILE A 383 -28.56 -102.61 -2.21
C ILE A 383 -28.11 -102.96 -3.65
N ASN A 384 -26.99 -103.68 -3.77
CA ASN A 384 -26.52 -104.22 -5.04
C ASN A 384 -27.45 -105.36 -5.54
N ASP A 385 -27.88 -106.28 -4.66
CA ASP A 385 -28.87 -107.32 -5.00
C ASP A 385 -30.21 -106.73 -5.44
N THR A 386 -30.66 -105.65 -4.78
CA THR A 386 -31.91 -104.91 -5.08
C THR A 386 -31.98 -104.43 -6.54
N THR A 387 -30.85 -104.27 -7.24
CA THR A 387 -30.82 -103.69 -8.59
C THR A 387 -31.14 -104.68 -9.72
N HIS A 388 -30.84 -105.98 -9.56
CA HIS A 388 -30.96 -106.93 -10.69
C HIS A 388 -32.36 -107.51 -10.90
N GLN A 389 -33.17 -107.66 -9.85
CA GLN A 389 -34.42 -108.44 -9.90
C GLN A 389 -35.52 -107.86 -10.83
N ILE A 390 -35.42 -106.57 -11.17
CA ILE A 390 -36.42 -105.83 -11.97
C ILE A 390 -36.35 -106.14 -13.48
N LEU A 391 -35.23 -106.70 -13.99
CA LEU A 391 -34.98 -106.79 -15.43
C LEU A 391 -35.75 -107.92 -16.15
N ASP A 392 -36.02 -109.03 -15.46
CA ASP A 392 -36.51 -110.26 -16.10
C ASP A 392 -38.02 -110.26 -16.40
N GLU A 393 -38.86 -109.66 -15.55
CA GLU A 393 -40.33 -109.77 -15.67
C GLU A 393 -40.89 -109.15 -16.96
N ILE A 394 -40.30 -108.04 -17.43
CA ILE A 394 -40.77 -107.29 -18.61
C ILE A 394 -40.72 -108.13 -19.90
N GLN A 395 -39.82 -109.11 -19.99
CA GLN A 395 -39.76 -110.00 -21.16
C GLN A 395 -40.86 -111.08 -21.16
N GLY A 396 -41.51 -111.31 -20.01
CA GLY A 396 -42.62 -112.25 -19.84
C GLY A 396 -43.90 -111.78 -20.55
N GLU A 397 -44.31 -110.53 -20.31
CA GLU A 397 -45.50 -109.93 -20.94
C GLU A 397 -45.43 -109.97 -22.48
N ILE A 398 -44.23 -109.78 -23.04
CA ILE A 398 -43.99 -109.76 -24.49
C ILE A 398 -44.24 -111.14 -25.11
N ARG A 399 -43.83 -112.23 -24.46
CA ARG A 399 -44.01 -113.60 -25.01
C ARG A 399 -45.46 -114.06 -24.94
N ALA A 400 -46.17 -113.76 -23.86
CA ALA A 400 -47.57 -114.16 -23.69
C ALA A 400 -48.48 -113.52 -24.76
N ASN A 401 -48.26 -112.24 -25.11
CA ASN A 401 -49.03 -111.53 -26.13
C ASN A 401 -48.75 -111.98 -27.59
N ILE A 402 -47.73 -112.80 -27.83
CA ILE A 402 -47.37 -113.32 -29.17
C ILE A 402 -48.04 -114.66 -29.47
N ILE A 403 -48.59 -115.34 -28.45
CA ILE A 403 -49.31 -116.62 -28.54
C ILE A 403 -50.82 -116.32 -28.39
N SER A 404 -51.64 -116.23 -29.45
CA SER A 404 -51.96 -117.18 -30.54
C SER A 404 -52.94 -118.29 -30.14
#